data_AF-A0AAD3RZR0-F1
#
_entry.id   AF-A0AAD3RZR0-F1
#
_cell.length_a   1.000
_cell.length_b   1.000
_cell.length_c   1.000
_cell.angle_alpha   90.00
_cell.angle_beta   90.00
_cell.angle_gamma   90.00
#
_symmetry.space_group_name_H-M   'P 1'
#
loop_
_entity.id
_entity.type
_entity.pdbx_description
1 polymer ?
#
loop_
_entity_poly.entity_id
_entity_poly.type
_entity_poly.pdbx_seq_one_letter_code
_entity_poly.pdbx_strand_id
1 'polypeptide(L)'
;MRAFLEFLRVDKDEANQALKSSDGNQLDIRDPSYTELLTDVRTNLQKKEKRLKDLVRSGNCIVKRLHKTYRYYHLNHELLEAQVELRLVSRALSMSRLTTDQIMWCRTKLGAINFLGRKVNVGSSFSVFPW
;
A
#
# COMPACT_ATOMS: atom_id res chain seq x y z
N MET A 1 12.47 -10.40 -6.23
CA MET A 1 11.33 -9.83 -7.01
C MET A 1 10.23 -10.84 -7.34
N ARG A 2 10.52 -12.08 -7.74
CA ARG A 2 9.47 -13.09 -8.05
C ARG A 2 8.50 -13.31 -6.88
N ALA A 3 9.00 -13.48 -5.65
CA ALA A 3 8.17 -13.66 -4.45
C ALA A 3 7.15 -12.53 -4.23
N PHE A 4 7.54 -11.27 -4.50
CA PHE A 4 6.62 -10.13 -4.39
C PHE A 4 5.54 -10.12 -5.47
N LEU A 5 5.88 -10.51 -6.70
CA LEU A 5 4.89 -10.65 -7.77
C LEU A 5 3.88 -11.75 -7.45
N GLU A 6 4.36 -12.87 -6.88
CA GLU A 6 3.53 -13.97 -6.45
C GLU A 6 2.62 -13.57 -5.28
N PHE A 7 3.17 -12.89 -4.27
CA PHE A 7 2.39 -12.27 -3.20
C PHE A 7 1.26 -11.39 -3.74
N LEU A 8 1.56 -10.47 -4.67
CA LEU A 8 0.54 -9.59 -5.24
C LEU A 8 -0.52 -10.32 -6.07
N ARG A 9 -0.18 -11.44 -6.70
CA ARG A 9 -1.15 -12.28 -7.43
C ARG A 9 -2.13 -12.90 -6.45
N VAL A 10 -1.62 -13.57 -5.42
CA VAL A 10 -2.43 -14.22 -4.39
C VAL A 10 -3.30 -13.20 -3.63
N ASP A 11 -2.72 -12.07 -3.22
CA ASP A 11 -3.44 -11.02 -2.47
C ASP A 11 -4.56 -10.38 -3.29
N LYS A 12 -4.37 -10.22 -4.61
CA LYS A 12 -5.43 -9.72 -5.50
C LYS A 12 -6.63 -10.68 -5.52
N ASP A 13 -6.37 -11.98 -5.53
CA ASP A 13 -7.41 -13.00 -5.55
C ASP A 13 -8.16 -13.07 -4.21
N GLU A 14 -7.46 -12.88 -3.07
CA GLU A 14 -8.07 -12.75 -1.75
C GLU A 14 -8.92 -11.47 -1.60
N ALA A 15 -8.43 -10.32 -2.06
CA ALA A 15 -9.18 -9.06 -1.98
C ALA A 15 -10.49 -9.12 -2.78
N ASN A 16 -10.49 -9.80 -3.92
CA ASN A 16 -11.72 -10.03 -4.71
C ASN A 16 -12.71 -10.96 -3.99
N GLN A 17 -12.24 -11.86 -3.13
CA GLN A 17 -13.06 -12.75 -2.31
C GLN A 17 -13.60 -12.02 -1.06
N ALA A 18 -12.77 -11.20 -0.41
CA ALA A 18 -13.11 -10.43 0.79
C ALA A 18 -14.15 -9.32 0.54
N LEU A 19 -14.28 -8.82 -0.70
CA LEU A 19 -15.34 -7.88 -1.11
C LEU A 19 -16.76 -8.45 -0.96
N LYS A 20 -16.93 -9.72 -0.62
CA LYS A 20 -18.24 -10.34 -0.29
C LYS A 20 -18.58 -10.34 1.19
N SER A 21 -17.68 -9.95 2.08
CA SER A 21 -17.90 -10.01 3.52
C SER A 21 -16.96 -9.09 4.28
N SER A 22 -17.33 -7.83 4.49
CA SER A 22 -16.82 -7.10 5.65
C SER A 22 -17.67 -5.85 5.91
N ASP A 23 -18.82 -6.06 6.54
CA ASP A 23 -19.40 -5.05 7.42
C ASP A 23 -19.08 -5.50 8.84
N GLY A 24 -18.51 -4.61 9.66
CA GLY A 24 -18.15 -4.92 11.03
C GLY A 24 -16.65 -4.94 11.32
N ASN A 25 -16.09 -3.74 11.53
CA ASN A 25 -14.99 -3.57 12.48
C ASN A 25 -15.34 -2.38 13.38
N GLN A 26 -16.27 -2.66 14.30
CA GLN A 26 -16.46 -1.89 15.53
C GLN A 26 -15.49 -2.51 16.57
N LEU A 27 -15.06 -1.71 17.55
CA LEU A 27 -14.12 -2.02 18.66
C LEU A 27 -12.66 -1.63 18.32
N ASP A 28 -11.99 -0.68 18.97
CA ASP A 28 -12.06 -0.17 20.34
C ASP A 28 -11.96 1.38 20.33
N ILE A 29 -13.11 2.05 20.47
CA ILE A 29 -13.22 3.52 20.49
C ILE A 29 -13.25 3.93 21.96
N ARG A 30 -12.08 4.11 22.57
CA ARG A 30 -11.98 4.77 23.89
C ARG A 30 -11.04 5.96 23.92
N ASP A 31 -10.19 6.11 22.90
CA ASP A 31 -9.28 7.24 22.78
C ASP A 31 -9.55 8.02 21.47
N PRO A 32 -10.00 9.28 21.56
CA PRO A 32 -10.16 10.17 20.40
C PRO A 32 -8.87 10.29 19.57
N SER A 33 -7.70 10.30 20.22
CA SER A 33 -6.41 10.46 19.54
C SER A 33 -6.04 9.22 18.72
N TYR A 34 -6.35 8.02 19.22
CA TYR A 34 -6.19 6.76 18.49
C TYR A 34 -7.09 6.71 17.24
N THR A 35 -8.34 7.16 17.38
CA THR A 35 -9.30 7.18 16.27
C THR A 35 -8.86 8.16 15.18
N GLU A 36 -8.40 9.35 15.57
CA GLU A 36 -7.85 10.34 14.64
C GLU A 36 -6.62 9.80 13.91
N LEU A 37 -5.68 9.17 14.63
CA LEU A 37 -4.50 8.56 14.03
C LEU A 37 -4.85 7.44 13.03
N LEU A 38 -5.77 6.56 13.39
CA LEU A 38 -6.22 5.47 12.51
C LEU A 38 -6.89 6.00 11.24
N THR A 39 -7.73 7.04 11.37
CA THR A 39 -8.39 7.67 10.22
C THR A 39 -7.38 8.36 9.30
N ASP A 40 -6.41 9.10 9.84
CA ASP A 40 -5.32 9.70 9.06
C ASP A 40 -4.58 8.63 8.23
N VAL A 41 -4.15 7.54 8.88
CA VAL A 41 -3.42 6.44 8.23
C VAL A 41 -4.26 5.78 7.13
N ARG A 42 -5.56 5.53 7.37
CA ARG A 42 -6.47 4.98 6.35
C ARG A 42 -6.65 5.91 5.16
N THR A 43 -6.84 7.21 5.41
CA THR A 43 -6.98 8.18 4.31
C THR A 43 -5.69 8.32 3.50
N ASN A 44 -4.54 8.25 4.18
CA ASN A 44 -3.22 8.29 3.56
C ASN A 44 -2.99 7.06 2.66
N LEU A 45 -3.30 5.87 3.16
CA LEU A 45 -3.26 4.62 2.39
C LEU A 45 -4.11 4.75 1.11
N GLN A 46 -5.38 5.12 1.24
CA GLN A 46 -6.30 5.26 0.10
C GLN A 46 -5.79 6.27 -0.95
N LYS A 47 -5.25 7.42 -0.51
CA LYS A 47 -4.65 8.42 -1.41
C LYS A 47 -3.47 7.83 -2.19
N LYS A 48 -2.58 7.10 -1.53
CA LYS A 48 -1.40 6.49 -2.17
C LYS A 48 -1.76 5.32 -3.09
N GLU A 49 -2.74 4.50 -2.72
CA GLU A 49 -3.26 3.44 -3.60
C GLU A 49 -3.88 4.00 -4.87
N LYS A 50 -4.71 5.05 -4.75
CA LYS A 50 -5.30 5.75 -5.91
C LYS A 50 -4.20 6.31 -6.79
N ARG A 51 -3.21 6.99 -6.18
CA ARG A 51 -2.09 7.58 -6.93
C ARG A 51 -1.28 6.52 -7.68
N LEU A 52 -0.98 5.39 -7.04
CA LEU A 52 -0.27 4.28 -7.67
C LEU A 52 -1.06 3.67 -8.84
N LYS A 53 -2.38 3.46 -8.67
CA LYS A 53 -3.27 3.00 -9.74
C LYS A 53 -3.26 3.95 -10.94
N ASP A 54 -3.31 5.26 -10.69
CA ASP A 54 -3.28 6.28 -11.74
C ASP A 54 -1.93 6.28 -12.50
N LEU A 55 -0.82 6.07 -11.80
CA LEU A 55 0.51 5.94 -12.42
C LEU A 55 0.60 4.70 -13.32
N VAL A 56 0.15 3.54 -12.84
CA VAL A 56 0.13 2.31 -13.63
C VAL A 56 -0.79 2.45 -14.85
N ARG A 57 -1.99 3.03 -14.68
CA ARG A 57 -2.95 3.25 -15.77
C ARG A 57 -2.40 4.21 -16.83
N SER A 58 -1.87 5.36 -16.41
CA SER A 58 -1.29 6.35 -17.33
C SER A 58 -0.02 5.83 -18.02
N GLY A 59 0.80 5.05 -17.30
CA GLY A 59 1.92 4.30 -17.86
C GLY A 59 1.46 3.37 -18.98
N ASN A 60 0.44 2.54 -18.76
CA ASN A 60 -0.08 1.61 -19.78
C ASN A 60 -0.63 2.30 -21.03
N CYS A 61 -1.21 3.51 -20.90
CA CYS A 61 -1.65 4.31 -22.05
C CYS A 61 -0.47 4.87 -22.87
N ILE A 62 0.66 5.16 -22.22
CA ILE A 62 1.84 5.77 -22.85
C ILE A 62 2.84 4.71 -23.35
N VAL A 63 2.91 3.55 -22.69
CA VAL A 63 3.75 2.39 -23.06
C VAL A 63 3.33 1.77 -24.39
N LYS A 64 2.10 2.01 -24.87
CA LYS A 64 1.73 1.75 -26.28
C LYS A 64 2.59 2.51 -27.30
N ARG A 65 3.35 3.55 -26.91
CA ARG A 65 4.16 4.35 -27.83
C ARG A 65 5.69 4.22 -27.69
N LEU A 66 6.25 3.81 -26.55
CA LEU A 66 7.71 3.93 -26.32
C LEU A 66 8.30 2.77 -25.50
N HIS A 67 8.78 1.74 -26.20
CA HIS A 67 9.69 0.73 -25.65
C HIS A 67 11.00 1.37 -25.13
N LYS A 68 11.34 1.18 -23.86
CA LYS A 68 12.76 1.14 -23.42
C LYS A 68 12.92 0.30 -22.15
N THR A 69 13.40 -0.92 -22.37
CA THR A 69 13.51 -2.05 -21.44
C THR A 69 14.18 -1.67 -20.11
N TYR A 70 15.22 -0.83 -20.04
CA TYR A 70 15.88 -0.53 -18.76
C TYR A 70 15.08 0.37 -17.80
N ARG A 71 14.43 1.44 -18.32
CA ARG A 71 13.55 2.29 -17.49
C ARG A 71 12.28 1.57 -17.08
N TYR A 72 11.80 0.64 -17.90
CA TYR A 72 10.67 -0.23 -17.58
C TYR A 72 11.00 -1.08 -16.34
N TYR A 73 12.14 -1.77 -16.30
CA TYR A 73 12.48 -2.65 -15.15
C TYR A 73 12.66 -1.89 -13.83
N HIS A 74 13.32 -0.72 -13.83
CA HIS A 74 13.52 0.04 -12.59
C HIS A 74 12.26 0.79 -12.12
N LEU A 75 11.47 1.37 -13.05
CA LEU A 75 10.14 1.89 -12.66
C LEU A 75 9.24 0.75 -12.18
N ASN A 76 9.30 -0.42 -12.81
CA ASN A 76 8.55 -1.58 -12.34
C ASN A 76 8.99 -2.03 -10.95
N HIS A 77 10.27 -1.88 -10.59
CA HIS A 77 10.77 -2.25 -9.27
C HIS A 77 10.21 -1.33 -8.18
N GLU A 78 10.38 -0.01 -8.32
CA GLU A 78 9.87 0.96 -7.33
C GLU A 78 8.32 0.93 -7.27
N LEU A 79 7.65 0.71 -8.41
CA LEU A 79 6.20 0.51 -8.45
C LEU A 79 5.78 -0.79 -7.77
N LEU A 80 6.52 -1.89 -7.97
CA LEU A 80 6.27 -3.18 -7.34
C LEU A 80 6.48 -3.09 -5.83
N GLU A 81 7.57 -2.49 -5.38
CA GLU A 81 7.86 -2.26 -3.97
C GLU A 81 6.79 -1.39 -3.33
N ALA A 82 6.42 -0.27 -3.97
CA ALA A 82 5.35 0.57 -3.47
C ALA A 82 4.01 -0.20 -3.40
N GLN A 83 3.71 -1.01 -4.42
CA GLN A 83 2.50 -1.82 -4.43
C GLN A 83 2.49 -2.84 -3.29
N VAL A 84 3.62 -3.52 -3.06
CA VAL A 84 3.77 -4.50 -1.97
C VAL A 84 3.62 -3.82 -0.61
N GLU A 85 4.33 -2.72 -0.38
CA GLU A 85 4.24 -1.97 0.89
C GLU A 85 2.81 -1.47 1.15
N LEU A 86 2.12 -0.94 0.14
CA LEU A 86 0.71 -0.54 0.29
C LEU A 86 -0.21 -1.73 0.60
N ARG A 87 0.01 -2.90 -0.02
CA ARG A 87 -0.76 -4.11 0.30
C ARG A 87 -0.49 -4.63 1.70
N LEU A 88 0.76 -4.61 2.15
CA LEU A 88 1.13 -5.00 3.50
C LEU A 88 0.45 -4.09 4.53
N VAL A 89 0.50 -2.77 4.33
CA VAL A 89 -0.21 -1.81 5.20
C VAL A 89 -1.72 -2.04 5.16
N SER A 90 -2.30 -2.30 3.99
CA SER A 90 -3.73 -2.60 3.89
C SER A 90 -4.12 -3.84 4.69
N ARG A 91 -3.37 -4.94 4.59
CA ARG A 91 -3.63 -6.16 5.37
C ARG A 91 -3.49 -5.92 6.87
N ALA A 92 -2.45 -5.17 7.27
CA ALA A 92 -2.27 -4.80 8.66
C ALA A 92 -3.49 -4.03 9.19
N LEU A 93 -3.97 -3.03 8.45
CA LEU A 93 -5.14 -2.24 8.85
C LEU A 93 -6.47 -3.03 8.84
N SER A 94 -6.50 -4.19 8.19
CA SER A 94 -7.64 -5.11 8.17
C SER A 94 -7.63 -6.13 9.32
N MET A 95 -6.62 -6.13 10.18
CA MET A 95 -6.62 -6.97 11.39
C MET A 95 -7.76 -6.56 12.34
N SER A 96 -8.31 -7.53 13.08
CA SER A 96 -9.44 -7.30 13.99
C SER A 96 -9.06 -6.49 15.24
N ARG A 97 -7.78 -6.50 15.63
CA ARG A 97 -7.24 -5.75 16.76
C ARG A 97 -5.93 -5.10 16.34
N LEU A 98 -5.87 -3.77 16.43
CA LEU A 98 -4.68 -2.99 16.13
C LEU A 98 -4.17 -2.32 17.40
N THR A 99 -2.85 -2.34 17.61
CA THR A 99 -2.19 -1.55 18.65
C THR A 99 -1.75 -0.20 18.08
N THR A 100 -1.51 0.78 18.96
CA THR A 100 -0.95 2.08 18.56
C THR A 100 0.38 1.91 17.82
N ASP A 101 1.23 0.99 18.27
CA ASP A 101 2.52 0.70 17.62
C ASP A 101 2.34 0.15 16.20
N GLN A 102 1.35 -0.71 15.97
CA GLN A 102 1.02 -1.22 14.64
C GLN A 102 0.52 -0.11 13.71
N ILE A 103 -0.26 0.85 14.22
CA ILE A 103 -0.71 2.01 13.45
C ILE A 103 0.46 2.96 13.15
N MET A 104 1.35 3.19 14.11
CA MET A 104 2.56 3.99 13.92
C MET A 104 3.53 3.34 12.92
N TRP A 105 3.61 2.02 12.92
CA TRP A 105 4.33 1.26 11.90
C TRP A 105 3.72 1.51 10.52
N CYS A 106 2.39 1.41 10.38
CA CYS A 106 1.69 1.70 9.13
C CYS A 106 1.97 3.13 8.65
N ARG A 107 1.90 4.11 9.56
CA ARG A 107 2.21 5.52 9.25
C ARG A 107 3.63 5.70 8.75
N THR A 108 4.60 5.07 9.41
CA THR A 108 6.02 5.11 9.02
C THR A 108 6.23 4.50 7.63
N LYS A 109 5.64 3.32 7.38
CA LYS A 109 5.70 2.64 6.08
C LYS A 109 5.11 3.49 4.96
N LEU A 110 3.94 4.08 5.18
CA LEU A 110 3.33 5.00 4.21
C LEU A 110 4.20 6.24 4.00
N GLY A 111 4.79 6.79 5.05
CA GLY A 111 5.70 7.95 4.99
C GLY A 111 6.94 7.71 4.11
N ALA A 112 7.43 6.47 4.04
CA ALA A 112 8.56 6.12 3.19
C ALA A 112 8.23 6.11 1.69
N ILE A 113 6.95 6.01 1.29
CA ILE A 113 6.53 5.94 -0.11
C ILE A 113 6.27 7.35 -0.66
N ASN A 114 7.13 7.87 -1.51
CA ASN A 114 7.03 9.23 -2.05
C ASN A 114 6.66 9.22 -3.54
N PHE A 115 5.71 10.08 -3.92
CA PHE A 115 5.28 10.24 -5.30
C PHE A 115 5.75 11.60 -5.83
N LEU A 116 6.67 11.59 -6.78
CA LEU A 116 7.22 12.80 -7.42
C LEU A 116 6.80 12.82 -8.89
N GLY A 117 5.72 13.54 -9.18
CA GLY A 117 5.14 13.60 -10.52
C GLY A 117 4.64 12.22 -10.98
N ARG A 118 5.37 11.61 -11.94
CA ARG A 118 5.11 10.26 -12.47
C ARG A 118 6.02 9.17 -11.89
N LYS A 119 6.93 9.53 -10.98
CA LYS A 119 7.85 8.59 -10.34
C LYS A 119 7.36 8.26 -8.93
N VAL A 120 7.59 7.02 -8.50
CA VAL A 120 7.48 6.61 -7.10
C VAL A 120 8.87 6.31 -6.57
N ASN A 121 9.13 6.67 -5.33
CA ASN A 121 10.34 6.32 -4.61
C ASN A 121 9.93 5.69 -3.28
N VAL A 122 10.43 4.50 -3.00
CA VAL A 122 10.25 3.84 -1.71
C VAL A 122 11.54 4.03 -0.93
N GLY A 123 11.48 4.91 0.06
CA GLY A 123 12.59 5.10 0.99
C GLY A 123 12.87 3.82 1.76
N SER A 124 14.13 3.61 2.13
CA SER A 124 14.51 2.51 2.99
C SER A 124 13.82 2.68 4.36
N SER A 125 12.83 1.83 4.61
CA SER A 125 12.17 1.71 5.92
C SER A 125 12.18 0.24 6.32
N PHE A 126 13.35 -0.21 6.79
CA PHE A 126 13.49 -1.52 7.41
C PHE A 126 12.89 -1.46 8.82
N SER A 127 11.56 -1.57 8.89
CA SER A 127 10.83 -1.73 10.14
C SER A 127 10.05 -3.04 10.08
N VAL A 128 10.36 -3.94 11.01
CA VAL A 128 9.63 -5.20 11.17
C VAL A 128 8.25 -4.89 11.74
N PHE A 129 7.22 -5.60 11.28
CA PHE A 129 5.87 -5.42 11.81
C PHE A 129 5.84 -5.77 13.31
N PRO A 130 5.34 -4.88 14.18
CA PRO A 130 5.20 -5.19 15.60
C PRO A 130 4.04 -6.17 15.82
N TRP A 131 4.35 -7.33 16.38
CA TRP A 131 3.37 -8.39 16.68
C TRP A 131 2.52 -8.06 17.89
#